data_AF-A0A350LYV0-F1
#
_entry.id   AF-A0A350LYV0-F1
#
_cell.length_a   1.000
_cell.length_b   1.000
_cell.length_c   1.000
_cell.angle_alpha   90.00
_cell.angle_beta   90.00
_cell.angle_gamma   90.00
#
_symmetry.space_group_name_H-M   'P 1'
#
loop_
_entity.id
_entity.type
_entity.pdbx_description
1 polymer ?
#
loop_
_entity_poly.entity_id
_entity_poly.type
_entity_poly.pdbx_seq_one_letter_code
_entity_poly.pdbx_strand_id
1 'polypeptide(L)' 'METVKLKFKGKEEYKGFDNDQAIIVKPNTIIDVSKNKAQQLLIDFPDNWEKAEDTELNKSERKNPTVKK' A
#
# COMPACT_ATOMS: atom_id res chain seq x y z
N MET A 1 8.29 -9.05 13.92
CA MET A 1 8.79 -8.26 12.79
C MET A 1 7.72 -7.25 12.46
N GLU A 2 8.05 -5.96 12.39
CA GLU A 2 7.07 -4.90 12.07
C GLU A 2 6.91 -4.83 10.55
N THR A 3 5.70 -5.14 10.08
CA THR A 3 5.33 -5.05 8.66
C THR A 3 4.36 -3.91 8.46
N VAL A 4 4.36 -3.36 7.25
CA VAL A 4 3.48 -2.28 6.84
C VAL A 4 2.82 -2.67 5.52
N LYS A 5 1.56 -2.30 5.40
CA LYS A 5 0.81 -2.50 4.17
C LYS A 5 1.18 -1.40 3.19
N LEU A 6 1.64 -1.79 2.01
CA LEU A 6 1.82 -0.87 0.90
C LEU A 6 0.84 -1.22 -0.22
N LYS A 7 0.17 -0.19 -0.74
CA LYS A 7 -0.63 -0.30 -1.95
C LYS A 7 0.26 -0.01 -3.14
N PHE A 8 0.35 -0.96 -4.04
CA PHE A 8 1.01 -0.76 -5.31
C PHE A 8 0.06 -0.05 -6.28
N LYS A 9 0.39 1.20 -6.60
CA LYS A 9 -0.32 2.08 -7.54
C LYS A 9 0.27 2.08 -8.95
N GLY A 10 1.38 1.38 -9.19
CA GLY A 10 1.94 1.22 -10.52
C GLY A 10 0.92 0.60 -11.48
N LYS A 11 0.99 0.97 -12.76
CA LYS A 11 0.12 0.44 -13.82
C LYS A 11 0.57 -0.94 -14.32
N GLU A 12 1.83 -1.27 -14.09
CA GLU A 12 2.48 -2.51 -14.53
C GLU A 12 2.91 -3.34 -13.32
N GLU A 13 2.98 -4.66 -13.45
CA GLU A 13 3.36 -5.54 -12.34
C GLU A 13 4.76 -5.21 -11.82
N TYR A 14 4.87 -4.94 -10.52
CA TYR A 14 6.16 -4.77 -9.88
C TYR A 14 6.80 -6.13 -9.61
N LYS A 15 8.00 -6.31 -10.15
CA LYS A 15 8.85 -7.47 -9.87
C LYS A 15 10.03 -6.96 -9.05
N GLY A 16 10.06 -7.31 -7.78
CA GLY A 16 11.15 -6.95 -6.89
C GLY A 16 11.61 -8.12 -6.04
N PHE A 17 12.45 -7.81 -5.07
CA PHE A 17 13.00 -8.81 -4.16
C PHE A 17 12.88 -8.31 -2.72
N ASP A 18 12.19 -9.05 -1.86
CA ASP A 18 12.20 -8.84 -0.41
C ASP A 18 13.01 -9.96 0.24
N ASN A 19 14.09 -9.62 0.95
CA ASN A 19 14.93 -10.59 1.68
C ASN A 19 15.27 -11.85 0.86
N ASP A 20 15.86 -11.66 -0.33
CA ASP A 20 16.23 -12.74 -1.28
C ASP A 20 15.05 -13.49 -1.93
N GLN A 21 13.81 -13.15 -1.61
CA GLN A 21 12.61 -13.72 -2.23
C GLN A 21 12.07 -12.81 -3.32
N ALA A 22 11.86 -13.35 -4.52
CA ALA A 22 11.18 -12.65 -5.59
C ALA A 22 9.72 -12.36 -5.19
N ILE A 23 9.36 -11.09 -5.16
CA ILE A 23 7.99 -10.64 -4.94
C ILE A 23 7.42 -10.10 -6.24
N ILE A 24 6.22 -10.56 -6.60
CA ILE A 24 5.49 -10.09 -7.77
C ILE A 24 4.21 -9.42 -7.26
N VAL A 25 4.09 -8.12 -7.51
CA VAL A 25 2.98 -7.32 -7.03
C VAL A 25 2.20 -6.78 -8.20
N LYS A 26 0.94 -7.20 -8.28
CA LYS A 26 0.04 -6.77 -9.32
C LYS A 26 -0.43 -5.32 -9.07
N PRO A 27 -0.74 -4.56 -10.13
CA PRO A 27 -1.35 -3.23 -10.00
C PRO A 27 -2.56 -3.27 -9.06
N ASN A 28 -2.71 -2.25 -8.22
CA ASN A 28 -3.76 -2.13 -7.20
C ASN A 28 -3.77 -3.21 -6.12
N THR A 29 -2.68 -3.98 -5.98
CA THR A 29 -2.55 -4.97 -4.90
C THR A 29 -1.98 -4.32 -3.64
N ILE A 30 -2.49 -4.75 -2.49
CA ILE A 30 -1.92 -4.40 -1.20
C ILE A 30 -1.04 -5.57 -0.75
N ILE A 31 0.22 -5.29 -0.48
CA ILE A 31 1.15 -6.28 0.06
C ILE A 31 1.59 -5.86 1.46
N ASP A 32 1.91 -6.87 2.26
CA ASP A 32 2.49 -6.69 3.58
C ASP A 32 4.01 -6.90 3.45
N VAL A 33 4.79 -5.85 3.70
CA VAL A 33 6.25 -5.88 3.61
C VAL A 33 6.87 -5.35 4.88
N SER A 34 8.09 -5.80 5.17
CA SER A 34 8.86 -5.25 6.28
C SER A 34 9.00 -3.73 6.14
N LYS A 35 8.95 -3.00 7.26
CA LYS A 35 9.09 -1.53 7.27
C LYS A 35 10.29 -1.02 6.48
N ASN A 36 11.43 -1.70 6.59
CA ASN A 36 12.64 -1.35 5.85
C ASN A 36 12.44 -1.48 4.33
N LYS A 37 11.83 -2.58 3.89
CA LYS A 37 11.50 -2.80 2.47
C LYS A 37 10.50 -1.77 1.98
N ALA A 38 9.47 -1.49 2.77
CA ALA A 38 8.48 -0.48 2.43
C ALA A 38 9.11 0.91 2.26
N GLN A 39 9.99 1.30 3.17
CA GLN A 39 10.73 2.56 3.04
C GLN A 39 11.59 2.57 1.77
N GLN A 40 12.30 1.48 1.44
CA GLN A 40 13.05 1.39 0.20
C GLN A 40 12.15 1.52 -1.03
N LEU A 41 11.00 0.83 -1.07
CA LEU A 41 10.06 0.89 -2.19
C LEU A 41 9.49 2.31 -2.39
N LEU A 42 9.20 3.01 -1.29
CA LEU A 42 8.73 4.40 -1.33
C LEU A 42 9.82 5.39 -1.76
N ILE A 43 11.10 5.05 -1.60
CA ILE A 43 12.24 5.88 -2.04
C ILE A 43 12.58 5.61 -3.51
N ASP A 44 12.65 4.33 -3.88
CA ASP A 44 13.07 3.89 -5.22
C ASP A 44 11.95 4.05 -6.24
N PHE A 45 10.70 3.87 -5.80
CA PHE A 45 9.50 3.93 -6.63
C PHE A 45 8.37 4.74 -5.96
N PRO A 46 8.60 6.04 -5.66
CA PRO A 46 7.65 6.89 -4.93
C PRO A 46 6.29 7.03 -5.63
N ASP A 47 6.27 6.98 -6.97
CA ASP A 47 5.04 7.08 -7.77
C ASP A 47 4.28 5.76 -7.87
N ASN A 48 4.96 4.61 -7.66
CA ASN A 48 4.34 3.30 -7.81
C ASN A 48 3.86 2.73 -6.47
N TRP A 49 4.35 3.26 -5.34
CA TRP A 49 4.04 2.75 -4.02
C TRP A 49 3.45 3.85 -3.15
N GLU A 50 2.32 3.55 -2.56
CA GLU A 50 1.71 4.39 -1.54
C GLU A 50 1.57 3.57 -0.27
N LYS A 51 1.79 4.19 0.89
CA LYS A 51 1.42 3.54 2.14
C LYS A 51 -0.07 3.25 2.09
N ALA A 52 -0.43 1.97 2.12
CA ALA A 52 -1.77 1.58 2.48
C ALA A 52 -1.84 1.80 3.99
N GLU A 53 -1.84 3.08 4.38
CA GLU A 53 -2.17 3.46 5.73
C GLU A 53 -3.48 2.74 6.07
N ASP A 54 -3.58 2.21 7.29
CA ASP A 54 -4.73 1.47 7.81
C ASP A 54 -5.95 2.42 7.97
N THR A 55 -6.25 3.23 6.94
CA THR A 55 -7.45 4.06 6.81
C THR A 55 -8.70 3.22 6.58
N GLU A 56 -8.73 1.97 7.06
CA GLU A 56 -9.98 1.28 7.41
C GLU A 56 -10.32 1.39 8.90
N LEU A 57 -9.49 2.04 9.72
CA LEU A 57 -9.91 2.54 11.04
C LEU A 57 -10.57 3.93 11.00
N ASN A 58 -10.64 4.60 9.83
CA ASN A 58 -11.25 5.94 9.76
C ASN A 58 -12.01 6.28 8.46
N LYS A 59 -12.57 5.27 7.77
CA LYS A 59 -13.53 5.50 6.66
C LYS A 59 -14.91 4.84 6.85
N SER A 60 -15.15 4.22 8.00
CA SER A 60 -16.46 3.65 8.35
C SER A 60 -17.29 4.51 9.33
N GLU A 61 -16.96 5.79 9.55
CA GLU A 61 -17.80 6.72 10.35
C GLU A 61 -18.10 8.09 9.70
N ARG A 62 -17.84 8.27 8.40
CA ARG A 62 -18.48 9.37 7.64
C ARG A 62 -19.45 8.83 6.61
N LYS A 63 -20.41 8.02 7.08
CA LYS A 63 -21.72 8.01 6.45
C LYS A 63 -22.29 9.41 6.57
N ASN A 64 -22.24 10.17 5.48
CA ASN A 64 -23.17 11.26 5.24
C ASN A 64 -24.61 10.73 5.39
N PRO A 65 -25.44 11.25 6.30
CA PRO A 65 -26.83 11.47 5.97
C PRO A 65 -26.94 12.83 5.31
N THR A 66 -27.33 12.82 4.04
CA THR A 66 -27.94 13.97 3.39
C THR A 66 -29.06 14.49 4.30
N VAL A 67 -28.95 15.71 4.83
CA VAL A 67 -30.09 16.40 5.44
C VAL A 67 -30.61 17.35 4.37
N LYS A 68 -31.57 16.85 3.57
CA LYS A 68 -32.55 17.73 2.92
C LYS A 68 -33.49 18.21 4.02
N LYS A 69 -33.51 19.51 4.28
CA LYS A 69 -34.71 20.25 4.69
C LYS A 69 -34.62 21.66 4.15
#